data_AF-A0A352LM21-F1
#
_entry.id   AF-A0A352LM21-F1
#
_cell.length_a   1.000
_cell.length_b   1.000
_cell.length_c   1.000
_cell.angle_alpha   90.00
_cell.angle_beta   90.00
_cell.angle_gamma   90.00
#
_symmetry.space_group_name_H-M   'P 1'
#
loop_
_entity.id
_entity.type
_entity.pdbx_description
1 polymer ?
#
loop_
_entity_poly.entity_id
_entity_poly.type
_entity_poly.pdbx_seq_one_letter_code
_entity_poly.pdbx_strand_id
1 'polypeptide(L)'
;MRWWRLLFDRTRLGVVGRGAYWGALGMHVTILVLAFVIPFETLYRLEVEPESLPMTLFLYGWLVLLFVTCWSLMRLTGRRLTDAGFSRTWRWLVLFPVLGWGALLVMLLMPTRQKQESVR
;
A
#
# COMPACT_ATOMS: atom_id res chain seq x y z
N MET A 1 18.36 -12.63 0.06
CA MET A 1 16.98 -12.09 0.04
C MET A 1 17.03 -10.60 0.40
N ARG A 2 16.65 -9.71 -0.51
CA ARG A 2 16.91 -8.26 -0.43
C ARG A 2 15.61 -7.50 -0.12
N TRP A 3 15.15 -7.59 1.14
CA TRP A 3 13.87 -7.07 1.64
C TRP A 3 13.68 -5.56 1.39
N TRP A 4 14.77 -4.80 1.41
CA TRP A 4 14.80 -3.35 1.08
C TRP A 4 14.30 -3.03 -0.33
N ARG A 5 14.41 -3.96 -1.29
CA ARG A 5 13.89 -3.75 -2.65
C ARG A 5 12.35 -3.72 -2.70
N LEU A 6 11.66 -4.36 -1.74
CA LEU A 6 10.19 -4.35 -1.69
C LEU A 6 9.63 -2.99 -1.28
N LEU A 7 10.41 -2.17 -0.57
CA LEU A 7 9.97 -0.87 -0.05
C LEU A 7 10.01 0.25 -1.09
N PHE A 8 10.99 0.24 -1.99
CA PHE A 8 11.24 1.38 -2.90
C PHE A 8 11.57 1.00 -4.37
N ASP A 9 11.88 -0.27 -4.69
CA ASP A 9 12.59 -0.66 -5.94
C ASP A 9 11.67 -1.18 -7.07
N ARG A 10 10.53 -0.51 -7.33
CA ARG A 10 9.72 -0.72 -8.55
C ARG A 10 9.11 0.55 -9.15
N THR A 11 9.59 1.72 -8.76
CA THR A 11 9.12 2.98 -9.34
C THR A 11 9.74 3.29 -10.70
N ARG A 12 10.82 2.62 -11.16
CA ARG A 12 11.49 3.02 -12.41
C ARG A 12 11.35 2.12 -13.65
N LEU A 13 11.32 0.78 -13.61
CA LEU A 13 11.37 0.00 -14.88
C LEU A 13 10.57 -1.32 -14.84
N GLY A 14 9.67 -1.53 -15.83
CA GLY A 14 9.03 -2.82 -16.15
C GLY A 14 7.57 -3.01 -15.70
N VAL A 15 7.03 -4.19 -16.05
CA VAL A 15 5.68 -4.66 -15.67
C VAL A 15 5.64 -5.09 -14.21
N VAL A 16 4.65 -4.60 -13.46
CA VAL A 16 4.45 -4.96 -12.05
C VAL A 16 3.75 -6.32 -11.98
N GLY A 17 4.54 -7.39 -11.89
CA GLY A 17 4.02 -8.74 -11.63
C GLY A 17 3.22 -8.82 -10.31
N ARG A 18 2.20 -9.69 -10.29
CA ARG A 18 1.28 -9.90 -9.15
C ARG A 18 1.98 -10.11 -7.82
N GLY A 19 2.92 -11.03 -7.74
CA GLY A 19 3.57 -11.40 -6.47
C GLY A 19 4.29 -10.21 -5.80
N ALA A 20 4.92 -9.35 -6.59
CA ALA A 20 5.61 -8.19 -6.04
C ALA A 20 4.67 -7.00 -5.77
N TYR A 21 3.53 -6.89 -6.45
CA TYR A 21 2.46 -5.97 -6.03
C TYR A 21 1.94 -6.35 -4.63
N TRP A 22 1.51 -7.60 -4.47
CA TRP A 22 0.96 -8.10 -3.21
C TRP A 22 2.01 -8.14 -2.09
N GLY A 23 3.26 -8.45 -2.42
CA GLY A 23 4.38 -8.37 -1.49
C GLY A 23 4.66 -6.94 -1.00
N ALA A 24 4.66 -5.96 -1.90
CA ALA A 24 4.81 -4.55 -1.51
C ALA A 24 3.62 -4.04 -0.68
N LEU A 25 2.39 -4.42 -1.06
CA LEU A 25 1.19 -4.10 -0.28
C LEU A 25 1.28 -4.68 1.14
N GLY A 26 1.61 -5.97 1.26
CA GLY A 26 1.78 -6.64 2.54
C GLY A 26 2.85 -5.97 3.40
N MET A 27 4.02 -5.66 2.83
CA MET A 27 5.10 -4.96 3.53
C MET A 27 4.66 -3.59 4.06
N HIS A 28 3.99 -2.79 3.23
CA HIS A 28 3.49 -1.48 3.63
C HIS A 28 2.45 -1.57 4.76
N VAL A 29 1.51 -2.51 4.67
CA VAL A 29 0.52 -2.77 5.73
C VAL A 29 1.22 -3.19 7.02
N THR A 30 2.16 -4.14 6.96
CA THR A 30 2.91 -4.60 8.13
C THR A 30 3.67 -3.46 8.79
N ILE A 31 4.36 -2.60 8.03
CA ILE A 31 5.08 -1.45 8.57
C ILE A 31 4.11 -0.47 9.25
N LEU A 32 2.98 -0.14 8.63
CA LEU A 32 1.99 0.77 9.20
C LEU A 32 1.41 0.23 10.52
N VAL A 33 1.11 -1.06 10.56
CA VAL A 33 0.60 -1.73 11.75
C VAL A 33 1.65 -1.74 12.85
N LEU A 34 2.88 -2.18 12.58
CA LEU A 34 3.94 -2.23 13.60
C LEU A 34 4.31 -0.83 14.10
N ALA A 35 4.37 0.15 13.20
CA ALA A 35 4.65 1.55 13.55
C ALA A 35 3.51 2.21 14.34
N PHE A 36 2.29 1.67 14.28
CA PHE A 36 1.19 2.12 15.13
C PHE A 36 1.21 1.39 16.48
N VAL A 37 1.16 0.06 16.44
CA VAL A 37 0.88 -0.79 17.60
C VAL A 37 2.00 -0.69 18.63
N ILE A 38 3.27 -0.79 18.22
CA ILE A 38 4.39 -0.82 19.18
C ILE A 38 4.48 0.50 19.97
N PRO A 39 4.51 1.69 19.33
CA PRO A 39 4.59 2.93 20.09
C PRO A 39 3.30 3.23 20.83
N PHE A 40 2.13 2.94 20.26
CA PHE A 40 0.85 3.14 20.93
C PHE A 40 0.76 2.30 22.21
N GLU A 41 1.09 1.02 22.15
CA GLU A 41 1.10 0.14 23.32
C GLU A 41 2.09 0.62 24.38
N THR A 42 3.26 1.10 23.96
CA THR A 42 4.27 1.65 24.86
C THR A 42 3.75 2.91 25.56
N LEU A 43 3.19 3.86 24.82
CA LEU A 43 2.62 5.10 25.38
C LEU A 43 1.42 4.82 26.27
N TYR A 44 0.59 3.84 25.90
CA TYR A 44 -0.56 3.40 26.69
C TYR A 44 -0.12 2.79 28.03
N ARG A 45 0.88 1.90 28.02
CA ARG A 45 1.44 1.29 29.25
C ARG A 45 2.15 2.31 30.16
N LEU A 46 2.62 3.41 29.60
CA LEU A 46 3.21 4.52 30.34
C LEU A 46 2.16 5.53 30.85
N GLU A 47 0.87 5.27 30.63
CA GLU A 47 -0.25 6.12 31.04
C GLU A 47 -0.09 7.57 30.54
N VAL A 48 0.51 7.73 29.36
CA VAL A 48 0.75 9.04 28.76
C VAL A 48 -0.59 9.72 28.47
N GLU A 49 -0.74 10.95 28.95
CA GLU A 49 -1.96 11.73 28.74
C GLU A 49 -2.27 11.89 27.24
N PRO A 50 -3.53 11.74 26.81
CA PRO A 50 -3.90 11.82 25.40
C PRO A 50 -3.56 13.17 24.75
N GLU A 51 -3.62 14.26 25.52
CA GLU A 51 -3.36 15.63 25.06
C GLU A 51 -1.88 16.02 25.18
N SER A 52 -1.03 15.09 25.64
CA SER A 52 0.39 15.35 25.81
C SER A 52 1.12 15.50 24.47
N LEU A 53 2.24 16.23 24.52
CA LEU A 53 3.13 16.40 23.36
C LEU A 53 3.66 15.07 22.79
N PRO A 54 4.07 14.06 23.60
CA PRO A 54 4.48 12.76 23.06
C PRO A 54 3.39 12.04 22.27
N MET A 55 2.15 12.01 22.77
CA MET A 55 1.02 11.39 22.07
C MET A 55 0.72 12.12 20.75
N THR A 56 0.77 13.45 20.78
CA THR A 56 0.57 14.31 19.61
C THR A 56 1.62 14.06 18.53
N LEU A 57 2.91 14.03 18.89
CA LEU A 57 4.00 13.74 17.96
C LEU A 57 3.90 12.33 17.36
N PHE A 58 3.53 11.34 18.18
CA PHE A 58 3.30 9.98 17.71
C PHE A 58 2.18 9.93 16.66
N LEU A 59 1.00 10.49 16.97
CA LEU A 59 -0.15 10.47 16.06
C LEU A 59 0.15 11.19 14.75
N TYR A 60 0.72 12.40 14.79
CA TYR A 60 1.05 13.13 13.56
C TYR A 60 2.18 12.45 12.78
N GLY A 61 3.21 11.93 13.45
CA GLY A 61 4.27 11.16 12.80
C GLY A 61 3.71 9.92 12.09
N TRP A 62 2.79 9.21 12.74
CA TRP A 62 2.11 8.07 12.14
C TRP A 62 1.21 8.47 10.96
N LEU A 63 0.47 9.59 11.05
CA LEU A 63 -0.33 10.11 9.93
C LEU A 63 0.53 10.49 8.71
N VAL A 64 1.71 11.06 8.92
CA VAL A 64 2.67 11.34 7.85
C VAL A 64 3.14 10.03 7.20
N LEU A 65 3.48 9.02 8.00
CA LEU A 65 3.86 7.70 7.49
C LEU A 65 2.73 7.03 6.70
N LEU A 66 1.50 7.11 7.21
CA LEU A 66 0.29 6.66 6.51
C LEU A 66 0.15 7.36 5.17
N PHE A 67 0.26 8.69 5.13
CA PHE A 67 0.15 9.46 3.89
C PHE A 67 1.19 9.05 2.85
N VAL A 68 2.47 8.94 3.24
CA VAL A 68 3.57 8.51 2.35
C VAL A 68 3.33 7.10 1.82
N THR A 69 2.84 6.20 2.68
CA THR A 69 2.53 4.82 2.30
C THR A 69 1.35 4.76 1.33
N CYS A 70 0.25 5.47 1.63
CA CYS A 70 -0.91 5.57 0.75
C CYS A 70 -0.55 6.14 -0.62
N TRP A 71 0.26 7.20 -0.65
CA TRP A 71 0.76 7.78 -1.90
C TRP A 71 1.55 6.78 -2.74
N SER A 72 2.43 6.01 -2.09
CA SER A 72 3.26 5.00 -2.74
C SER A 72 2.41 3.85 -3.30
N LEU A 73 1.45 3.37 -2.53
CA LEU A 73 0.49 2.33 -2.95
C LEU A 73 -0.44 2.81 -4.08
N MET A 74 -0.88 4.06 -4.05
CA MET A 74 -1.70 4.65 -5.12
C MET A 74 -0.97 4.67 -6.46
N ARG A 75 0.32 5.03 -6.44
CA ARG A 75 1.17 4.98 -7.65
C ARG A 75 1.36 3.55 -8.14
N LEU A 76 1.64 2.61 -7.24
CA LEU A 76 1.84 1.20 -7.57
C LEU A 76 0.57 0.55 -8.14
N THR A 77 -0.58 0.81 -7.53
CA THR A 77 -1.91 0.34 -7.95
C THR A 77 -2.26 0.86 -9.34
N GLY A 78 -2.03 2.15 -9.61
CA GLY A 78 -2.25 2.73 -10.94
C GLY A 78 -1.45 2.01 -12.03
N ARG A 79 -0.18 1.67 -11.78
CA ARG A 79 0.65 0.91 -12.73
C ARG A 79 0.16 -0.50 -12.92
N ARG A 80 -0.18 -1.19 -11.82
CA ARG A 80 -0.68 -2.56 -11.87
C ARG A 80 -1.97 -2.68 -12.68
N LEU A 81 -2.85 -1.69 -12.57
CA LEU A 81 -4.05 -1.57 -13.40
C LEU A 81 -3.69 -1.38 -14.87
N THR A 82 -2.73 -0.51 -15.19
CA THR A 82 -2.23 -0.32 -16.57
C THR A 82 -1.67 -1.62 -17.14
N ASP A 83 -0.91 -2.38 -16.35
CA ASP A 83 -0.34 -3.66 -16.77
C ASP A 83 -1.39 -4.76 -16.97
N ALA A 84 -2.55 -4.64 -16.31
CA ALA A 84 -3.72 -5.49 -16.52
C ALA A 84 -4.62 -5.01 -17.68
N GLY A 85 -4.26 -3.92 -18.36
CA GLY A 85 -5.03 -3.36 -19.49
C GLY A 85 -6.09 -2.33 -19.09
N PHE A 86 -6.13 -1.90 -17.82
CA PHE A 86 -7.09 -0.91 -17.32
C PHE A 86 -6.50 0.50 -17.24
N SER A 87 -7.34 1.53 -17.39
CA SER A 87 -6.95 2.92 -17.14
C SER A 87 -6.50 3.15 -15.70
N ARG A 88 -5.53 4.04 -15.50
CA ARG A 88 -5.05 4.45 -14.16
C ARG A 88 -6.13 5.12 -13.31
N THR A 89 -7.20 5.63 -13.92
CA THR A 89 -8.31 6.30 -13.23
C THR A 89 -9.14 5.32 -12.40
N TRP A 90 -9.17 4.04 -12.76
CA TRP A 90 -9.88 3.00 -12.00
C TRP A 90 -9.37 2.84 -10.55
N ARG A 91 -8.17 3.34 -10.22
CA ARG A 91 -7.68 3.38 -8.83
C ARG A 91 -8.60 4.16 -7.89
N TRP A 92 -9.35 5.13 -8.41
CA TRP A 92 -10.29 5.94 -7.60
C TRP A 92 -11.48 5.15 -7.08
N LEU A 93 -11.69 3.91 -7.57
CA LEU A 93 -12.64 2.97 -6.96
C LEU A 93 -12.35 2.71 -5.47
N VAL A 94 -11.12 2.95 -5.00
CA VAL A 94 -10.78 2.89 -3.57
C VAL A 94 -11.64 3.84 -2.70
N LEU A 95 -12.18 4.93 -3.28
CA LEU A 95 -13.06 5.87 -2.57
C LEU A 95 -14.49 5.33 -2.36
N PHE A 96 -14.89 4.29 -3.10
CA PHE A 96 -16.22 3.70 -2.99
C PHE A 96 -16.13 2.40 -2.17
N PRO A 97 -16.52 2.43 -0.89
CA PRO A 97 -16.36 1.27 -0.01
C PRO A 97 -17.18 0.08 -0.52
N VAL A 98 -16.70 -1.13 -0.18
CA VAL A 98 -17.30 -2.43 -0.53
C VAL A 98 -17.32 -2.70 -2.05
N LEU A 99 -18.15 -2.00 -2.82
CA LEU A 99 -18.31 -2.24 -4.26
C LEU A 99 -17.06 -1.84 -5.06
N GLY A 100 -16.54 -0.64 -4.81
CA GLY A 100 -15.32 -0.17 -5.47
C GLY A 100 -14.10 -1.00 -5.07
N TRP A 101 -14.03 -1.40 -3.80
CA TRP A 101 -12.96 -2.26 -3.30
C TRP A 101 -13.00 -3.65 -3.92
N GLY A 102 -14.19 -4.26 -4.04
CA GLY A 102 -14.36 -5.55 -4.70
C GLY A 102 -13.97 -5.49 -6.17
N ALA A 103 -14.44 -4.47 -6.90
CA ALA A 103 -14.07 -4.27 -8.30
C ALA A 103 -12.56 -4.05 -8.47
N LEU A 104 -11.95 -3.21 -7.63
CA LEU A 104 -10.51 -2.96 -7.64
C LEU A 104 -9.72 -4.25 -7.35
N LEU A 105 -10.16 -5.04 -6.38
CA LEU A 105 -9.53 -6.33 -6.03
C LEU A 105 -9.53 -7.27 -7.23
N VAL A 106 -10.69 -7.45 -7.89
CA VAL A 106 -10.81 -8.29 -9.08
C VAL A 106 -9.87 -7.82 -10.18
N MET A 107 -9.85 -6.51 -10.48
CA MET A 107 -8.95 -5.93 -11.48
C MET A 107 -7.47 -6.17 -11.16
N LEU A 108 -7.07 -6.07 -9.90
CA LEU A 108 -5.69 -6.25 -9.46
C LEU A 108 -5.24 -7.73 -9.46
N LEU A 109 -6.19 -8.67 -9.42
CA LEU A 109 -5.94 -10.10 -9.53
C LEU A 109 -5.81 -10.59 -10.97
N MET A 110 -6.34 -9.86 -11.96
CA MET A 110 -6.28 -10.23 -13.37
C MET A 110 -4.84 -10.38 -13.88
N PRO A 111 -4.54 -11.34 -14.78
CA PRO A 111 -3.20 -11.49 -15.33
C PRO A 111 -2.74 -10.21 -16.06
N THR A 112 -1.44 -10.00 -16.13
CA THR A 112 -0.87 -8.89 -16.92
C THR A 112 -1.03 -9.18 -18.42
N ARG A 113 -1.22 -8.14 -19.22
CA ARG A 113 -1.37 -8.24 -20.68
C ARG A 113 -0.23 -9.01 -21.34
N GLN A 114 1.00 -8.79 -20.87
CA GLN A 114 2.19 -9.49 -21.37
C GLN A 114 2.14 -11.02 -21.16
N LYS A 115 1.45 -11.51 -20.11
CA LYS A 115 1.23 -12.94 -19.87
C LYS A 115 0.11 -13.50 -20.75
N GLN A 116 -0.83 -12.66 -21.20
CA GLN A 116 -1.89 -13.08 -22.12
C GLN A 116 -1.37 -13.23 -23.55
N GLU A 117 -0.45 -12.37 -23.97
CA GLU A 117 0.18 -12.42 -25.29
C GLU A 117 1.17 -13.58 -25.44
N SER A 118 1.79 -14.06 -24.36
CA SER A 118 2.70 -15.23 -24.42
C SER A 118 2.00 -16.59 -24.42
N VAL A 119 0.68 -16.63 -24.22
CA VAL A 119 -0.13 -17.86 -24.16
C VAL A 119 -0.99 -18.02 -25.42
N ARG A 120 -1.08 -16.98 -26.25
CA ARG A 120 -1.66 -17.03 -27.59
C ARG A 120 -0.57 -17.32 -28.62
#